data_AF-A0A2E5B9D2-F1
#
_entry.id   AF-A0A2E5B9D2-F1
#
_cell.length_a   1.000
_cell.length_b   1.000
_cell.length_c   1.000
_cell.angle_alpha   90.00
_cell.angle_beta   90.00
_cell.angle_gamma   90.00
#
_symmetry.space_group_name_H-M   'P 1'
#
loop_
_entity.id
_entity.type
_entity.pdbx_description
1 polymer ?
#
loop_
_entity_poly.entity_id
_entity_poly.type
_entity_poly.pdbx_seq_one_letter_code
_entity_poly.pdbx_strand_id
1 'polypeptide(L)'
;MNIINLTQEEFQENVPFSLRLVEKGNTLKVTTVNGIVCIISPVASVAQDPEKPELNIPNPDEFVPDPVGTRAFVDGALREMTQGL
;
A
#
# COMPACT_ATOMS: atom_id res chain seq x y z
N MET A 1 -6.69 -0.55 -10.34
CA MET A 1 -5.42 -1.30 -10.28
C MET A 1 -5.34 -2.13 -11.54
N ASN A 2 -4.40 -1.84 -12.44
CA ASN A 2 -4.29 -2.50 -13.75
C ASN A 2 -3.20 -3.57 -13.68
N ILE A 3 -3.54 -4.82 -14.03
CA ILE A 3 -2.62 -5.96 -13.99
C ILE A 3 -2.22 -6.29 -15.43
N ILE A 4 -0.94 -6.22 -15.74
CA ILE A 4 -0.39 -6.56 -17.05
C ILE A 4 0.01 -8.04 -17.04
N ASN A 5 -0.56 -8.82 -17.94
CA ASN A 5 -0.21 -10.24 -18.10
C ASN A 5 0.97 -10.36 -19.06
N LEU A 6 2.00 -11.10 -18.65
CA LEU A 6 3.17 -11.41 -19.46
C LEU A 6 3.45 -12.91 -19.42
N THR A 7 3.94 -13.46 -20.51
CA THR A 7 4.59 -14.76 -20.51
C THR A 7 6.02 -14.63 -19.97
N GLN A 8 6.64 -15.76 -19.63
CA GLN A 8 8.05 -15.79 -19.24
C GLN A 8 8.97 -15.24 -20.34
N GLU A 9 8.68 -15.52 -21.60
CA GLU A 9 9.46 -15.08 -22.75
C GLU A 9 9.41 -13.55 -22.90
N GLU A 10 8.20 -12.98 -22.89
CA GLU A 10 7.99 -11.52 -22.98
C GLU A 10 8.68 -10.77 -21.83
N PHE A 11 8.68 -11.34 -20.63
CA PHE A 11 9.39 -10.76 -19.48
C PHE A 11 10.91 -10.85 -19.65
N GLN A 12 11.43 -11.99 -20.11
CA GLN A 12 12.88 -12.21 -20.29
C GLN A 12 13.47 -11.37 -21.41
N GLU A 13 12.73 -11.16 -22.50
CA GLU A 13 13.17 -10.34 -23.63
C GLU A 13 13.38 -8.87 -23.23
N ASN A 14 12.65 -8.37 -22.23
CA ASN A 14 12.73 -6.96 -21.87
C ASN A 14 12.52 -6.67 -20.36
N VAL A 15 13.29 -7.37 -19.52
CA VAL A 15 13.29 -7.18 -18.07
C VAL A 15 13.40 -5.71 -17.65
N PRO A 16 14.32 -4.88 -18.23
CA PRO A 16 14.44 -3.47 -17.82
C PRO A 16 13.17 -2.65 -18.09
N PHE A 17 12.49 -2.90 -19.21
CA PHE A 17 11.23 -2.21 -19.53
C PHE A 17 10.10 -2.67 -18.61
N SER A 18 10.00 -3.99 -18.37
CA SER A 18 9.01 -4.54 -17.44
C SER A 18 9.16 -3.94 -16.04
N LEU A 19 10.38 -3.79 -15.52
CA LEU A 19 10.61 -3.15 -14.22
C LEU A 19 10.22 -1.67 -14.22
N ARG A 20 10.46 -0.91 -15.31
CA ARG A 20 9.98 0.48 -15.43
C ARG A 20 8.46 0.60 -15.39
N LEU A 21 7.72 -0.41 -15.89
CA LEU A 21 6.27 -0.44 -15.75
C LEU A 21 5.84 -0.62 -14.29
N VAL A 22 6.56 -1.45 -13.55
CA VAL A 22 6.37 -1.67 -12.11
C VAL A 22 6.65 -0.39 -11.33
N GLU A 23 7.77 0.28 -11.61
CA GLU A 23 8.13 1.59 -11.02
C GLU A 23 7.04 2.65 -11.23
N LYS A 24 6.33 2.60 -12.37
CA LYS A 24 5.21 3.49 -12.69
C LYS A 24 3.88 3.11 -12.03
N GLY A 25 3.86 2.12 -11.15
CA GLY A 25 2.66 1.73 -10.41
C GLY A 25 1.86 0.56 -11.00
N ASN A 26 2.37 -0.12 -12.03
CA ASN A 26 1.68 -1.28 -12.62
C ASN A 26 2.06 -2.58 -11.90
N THR A 27 1.11 -3.51 -11.80
CA THR A 27 1.39 -4.87 -11.34
C THR A 27 1.58 -5.79 -12.54
N LEU A 28 2.65 -6.57 -12.56
CA LEU A 28 2.88 -7.59 -13.59
C LEU A 28 2.49 -8.97 -13.06
N LYS A 29 1.78 -9.73 -13.89
CA LYS A 29 1.50 -11.15 -13.71
C LYS A 29 2.27 -11.93 -14.76
N VAL A 30 3.33 -12.63 -14.34
CA VAL A 30 4.20 -13.41 -15.22
C VAL A 30 3.83 -14.88 -15.11
N THR A 31 3.45 -15.51 -16.23
CA THR A 31 3.16 -16.95 -16.29
C THR A 31 4.39 -17.69 -16.79
N THR A 32 4.95 -18.56 -15.97
CA THR A 32 6.11 -19.41 -16.32
C THR A 32 5.70 -20.56 -17.22
N VAL A 33 6.66 -21.12 -17.96
CA VAL A 33 6.46 -22.31 -18.82
C VAL A 33 5.97 -23.54 -18.03
N ASN A 34 6.25 -23.58 -16.72
CA ASN A 34 5.81 -24.65 -15.82
C ASN A 34 4.42 -24.39 -15.22
N GLY A 35 3.72 -23.34 -15.67
CA GLY A 35 2.39 -22.98 -15.18
C GLY A 35 2.37 -22.24 -13.83
N ILE A 36 3.53 -21.94 -13.25
CA ILE A 36 3.63 -21.12 -12.03
C ILE A 36 3.39 -19.66 -12.41
N VAL A 37 2.59 -18.96 -11.61
CA VAL A 37 2.30 -17.54 -11.78
C VAL A 37 3.08 -16.72 -10.75
N CYS A 38 3.88 -15.78 -11.22
CA CYS A 38 4.61 -14.81 -10.39
C CYS A 38 3.93 -13.45 -10.47
N ILE A 39 3.83 -12.75 -9.34
CA ILE A 39 3.33 -11.37 -9.28
C ILE A 39 4.49 -10.45 -8.92
N ILE A 40 4.69 -9.43 -9.74
CA ILE A 40 5.67 -8.37 -9.48
C ILE A 40 4.86 -7.09 -9.29
N SER A 41 4.87 -6.56 -8.07
CA SER A 41 4.14 -5.36 -7.71
C SER A 41 5.11 -4.33 -7.13
N PRO A 42 4.92 -3.03 -7.39
CA PRO A 42 5.63 -2.03 -6.64
C PRO A 42 5.24 -2.18 -5.17
N VAL A 43 6.23 -2.35 -4.30
CA VAL A 43 6.04 -2.17 -2.88
C VAL A 43 6.07 -0.68 -2.65
N ALA A 44 5.07 -0.15 -1.94
CA ALA A 44 5.09 1.24 -1.48
C ALA A 44 6.33 1.40 -0.58
N SER A 45 7.42 1.86 -1.18
CA SER A 45 8.61 2.23 -0.45
C SER A 45 8.28 3.46 0.37
N VAL A 46 8.81 3.50 1.60
CA VAL A 46 8.83 4.68 2.47
C VAL A 46 9.59 5.87 1.84
N ALA A 47 10.11 5.71 0.61
CA ALA A 47 10.56 6.76 -0.31
C ALA A 47 9.46 7.14 -1.32
N GLN A 48 8.25 7.43 -0.84
CA GLN A 48 7.85 8.82 -0.70
C GLN A 48 8.43 9.78 -1.79
N ASP A 49 7.62 10.00 -2.84
CA ASP A 49 7.54 11.13 -3.79
C ASP A 49 8.62 12.24 -3.67
N PRO A 50 9.48 12.49 -4.68
CA PRO A 50 10.52 13.51 -4.62
C PRO A 50 10.01 14.97 -4.53
N GLU A 51 8.72 15.24 -4.74
CA GLU A 51 8.15 16.59 -4.55
C GLU A 51 7.25 16.73 -3.33
N LYS A 52 6.52 15.67 -2.92
CA LYS A 52 5.71 15.71 -1.69
C LYS A 52 5.42 14.33 -1.14
N PRO A 53 6.17 13.89 -0.14
CA PRO A 53 5.80 12.68 0.49
C PRO A 53 5.59 12.84 1.98
N GLU A 54 4.34 12.87 2.38
CA GLU A 54 4.01 12.50 3.75
C GLU A 54 2.81 11.58 3.66
N LEU A 55 3.09 10.28 3.57
CA LEU A 55 2.21 9.37 4.31
C LEU A 55 2.32 9.84 5.76
N ASN A 56 1.30 10.56 6.24
CA ASN A 56 1.14 10.93 7.63
C ASN A 56 0.77 9.69 8.45
N ILE A 57 1.62 8.66 8.37
CA ILE A 57 1.65 7.59 9.36
C ILE A 57 2.54 8.16 10.46
N PRO A 58 1.98 8.52 11.62
CA PRO A 58 2.80 9.02 12.72
C PRO A 58 3.87 7.98 13.03
N ASN A 59 5.12 8.43 13.13
CA ASN A 59 6.19 7.58 13.63
C ASN A 59 5.78 7.06 15.02
N PRO A 60 6.00 5.77 15.35
CA PRO A 60 5.64 5.21 16.65
C PRO A 60 6.22 6.02 17.83
N ASP A 61 7.40 6.62 17.62
CA ASP A 61 8.11 7.44 18.60
C ASP A 61 7.57 8.89 18.71
N GLU A 62 6.81 9.36 17.71
CA GLU A 62 6.13 10.67 17.70
C GLU A 62 4.66 10.56 18.16
N PHE A 63 4.20 9.36 18.53
CA PHE A 63 2.88 9.17 19.11
C PHE A 63 2.83 9.82 20.51
N VAL A 64 2.35 11.05 20.56
CA VAL A 64 1.97 11.72 21.81
C VAL A 64 0.53 11.28 22.13
N PRO A 65 0.29 10.53 23.23
CA PRO A 65 -1.06 10.23 23.63
C PRO A 65 -1.82 11.54 23.83
N ASP A 66 -2.95 11.72 23.14
CA ASP A 66 -3.87 12.84 23.36
C ASP A 66 -4.93 12.40 24.38
N PRO A 67 -4.73 12.67 25.69
CA PRO A 67 -5.68 12.29 26.72
C PRO A 67 -7.01 13.04 26.59
N VAL A 68 -7.04 14.19 25.92
CA VAL A 68 -8.26 14.99 25.74
C VAL A 68 -9.10 14.43 24.62
N GLY A 69 -8.51 14.18 23.45
CA GLY A 69 -9.19 13.56 22.31
C GLY A 69 -9.68 12.14 22.63
N THR A 70 -8.86 11.36 23.36
CA THR A 70 -9.25 10.01 23.81
C THR A 70 -10.44 10.06 24.76
N ARG A 71 -10.45 11.01 25.71
CA ARG A 71 -11.57 11.18 26.64
C ARG A 71 -12.85 11.63 25.93
N ALA A 72 -12.75 12.58 24.99
CA ALA A 72 -13.90 13.03 24.21
C ALA A 72 -14.52 11.91 23.37
N PHE A 73 -13.69 11.04 22.78
CA PHE A 73 -14.16 9.87 22.04
C PHE A 73 -14.87 8.86 22.96
N VAL A 74 -14.28 8.53 24.11
CA VAL A 74 -14.86 7.62 25.10
C VAL A 74 -16.18 8.16 25.66
N ASP A 75 -16.23 9.44 26.03
CA ASP A 75 -17.43 10.09 26.55
C ASP A 75 -18.54 10.12 25.49
N GLY A 76 -18.20 10.36 24.22
CA GLY A 76 -19.13 10.28 23.09
C GLY A 76 -19.69 8.87 22.89
N ALA A 77 -18.82 7.85 22.84
CA ALA A 77 -19.21 6.46 22.69
C ALA A 77 -20.09 5.96 23.85
N LEU A 78 -19.75 6.32 25.09
CA LEU A 78 -20.57 5.99 26.27
C LEU A 78 -21.95 6.64 26.20
N ARG A 79 -22.05 7.88 25.72
CA ARG A 79 -23.33 8.57 25.52
C ARG A 79 -24.19 7.85 24.49
N GLU A 80 -23.63 7.45 23.36
CA GLU A 80 -24.34 6.71 22.31
C GLU A 80 -24.83 5.34 22.81
N MET A 81 -24.01 4.62 23.58
CA MET A 81 -24.41 3.33 24.17
C MET A 81 -25.53 3.46 25.21
N THR A 82 -25.59 4.59 25.93
CA THR A 82 -26.60 4.83 26.96
C THR A 82 -27.91 5.39 26.37
N GLN A 83 -27.88 5.97 25.18
CA GLN A 83 -29.08 6.46 24.48
C GLN A 83 -29.97 5.36 23.89
N GLY A 84 -29.54 4.10 23.95
CA GLY A 84 -30.32 2.91 23.57
C GLY A 84 -31.06 2.20 24.72
N LEU A 85 -31.05 2.77 25.93
CA LEU A 85 -31.81 2.31 27.12
C LEU A 85 -32.90 3.34 27.47
#